data_AF-A0A7R9BGR2-F1
#
_entry.id   AF-A0A7R9BGR2-F1
#
_cell.length_a   1.000
_cell.length_b   1.000
_cell.length_c   1.000
_cell.angle_alpha   90.00
_cell.angle_beta   90.00
_cell.angle_gamma   90.00
#
_symmetry.space_group_name_H-M   'P 1'
#
loop_
_entity.id
_entity.type
_entity.pdbx_description
1 polymer ?
#
loop_
_entity_poly.entity_id
_entity_poly.type
_entity_poly.pdbx_seq_one_letter_code
_entity_poly.pdbx_strand_id
1 'polypeptide(L)' 'MRNRPVGNATSSELKLLTRCADFVYVLAAHKTFRIKQKLAKKQRQNRPVPQWIRLRTGNTIRYNSKRRHWRRTKLKL' A
#
# COMPACT_ATOMS: atom_id res chain seq x y z
N MET A 1 22.37 -28.05 23.05
CA MET A 1 23.45 -27.13 22.62
C MET A 1 23.79 -27.39 21.15
N ARG A 2 23.40 -26.50 20.23
CA ARG A 2 23.97 -26.39 18.87
C ARG A 2 23.86 -24.93 18.44
N ASN A 3 24.88 -24.14 18.76
CA ASN A 3 25.02 -22.79 18.23
C ASN A 3 25.49 -22.90 16.77
N ARG A 4 24.73 -22.36 15.83
CA ARG A 4 25.20 -22.14 14.45
C ARG A 4 26.21 -20.99 14.47
N PRO A 5 27.36 -21.09 13.80
CA PRO A 5 28.28 -19.97 13.69
C PRO A 5 27.64 -18.91 12.79
N VAL A 6 27.42 -17.71 13.33
CA VAL A 6 27.08 -16.54 12.54
C VAL A 6 28.39 -16.09 11.89
N GLY A 7 28.58 -16.45 10.61
CA GLY A 7 29.63 -15.87 9.80
C GLY A 7 29.45 -14.36 9.79
N ASN A 8 30.43 -13.66 10.31
CA ASN A 8 30.56 -12.21 10.28
C ASN A 8 30.77 -11.77 8.83
N ALA A 9 29.69 -11.38 8.17
CA ALA A 9 29.74 -10.77 6.84
C ALA A 9 30.74 -9.60 6.86
N THR A 10 31.74 -9.66 6.01
CA THR A 10 32.76 -8.60 5.90
C THR A 10 32.09 -7.31 5.41
N SER A 11 32.57 -6.13 5.81
CA SER A 11 31.97 -4.84 5.41
C SER A 11 31.92 -4.63 3.88
N SER A 12 32.61 -5.44 3.08
CA SER A 12 32.52 -5.49 1.62
C SER A 12 31.32 -6.28 1.10
N GLU A 13 30.87 -7.34 1.80
CA GLU A 13 29.68 -8.13 1.41
C GLU A 13 28.38 -7.36 1.64
N LEU A 14 28.31 -6.55 2.70
CA LEU A 14 27.14 -5.72 2.99
C LEU A 14 26.92 -4.59 1.96
N LYS A 15 27.96 -4.13 1.26
CA LYS A 15 27.87 -3.04 0.26
C LYS A 15 27.30 -3.48 -1.09
N LEU A 16 27.44 -4.76 -1.46
CA LEU A 16 26.86 -5.32 -2.69
C LEU A 16 25.36 -5.61 -2.55
N LEU A 17 24.88 -5.86 -1.33
CA LEU A 17 23.45 -6.06 -1.05
C LEU A 17 22.65 -4.75 -0.94
N THR A 18 23.28 -3.60 -0.71
CA THR A 18 22.58 -2.30 -0.63
C THR A 18 22.20 -1.73 -2.00
N ARG A 19 22.99 -2.00 -3.05
CA ARG A 19 22.84 -1.34 -4.36
C ARG A 19 21.58 -1.78 -5.15
N CYS A 20 21.01 -2.94 -4.83
CA CYS A 20 19.77 -3.43 -5.47
C CYS A 20 18.48 -2.88 -4.82
N ALA A 21 18.52 -2.46 -3.55
CA ALA A 21 17.34 -1.96 -2.83
C ALA A 21 17.01 -0.49 -3.18
N ASP A 22 18.04 0.32 -3.46
CA ASP A 22 17.88 1.76 -3.67
C ASP A 22 17.18 2.10 -5.00
N PHE A 23 17.41 1.33 -6.07
CA PHE A 23 16.82 1.60 -7.39
C PHE A 23 15.30 1.41 -7.43
N VAL A 24 14.76 0.46 -6.68
CA VAL A 24 13.31 0.19 -6.61
C VAL A 24 12.55 1.30 -5.86
N TYR A 25 13.22 2.01 -4.94
CA TYR A 25 12.59 3.04 -4.11
C TYR A 25 12.39 4.37 -4.84
N VAL A 26 13.32 4.76 -5.72
CA VAL A 26 13.29 6.04 -6.45
C VAL A 26 12.10 6.15 -7.41
N LEU A 27 11.72 5.05 -8.09
CA LEU A 27 10.58 5.03 -9.02
C LEU A 27 9.21 5.04 -8.30
N ALA A 28 9.15 4.61 -7.03
CA ALA A 28 7.91 4.64 -6.27
C ALA A 28 7.52 6.08 -5.87
N ALA A 29 8.50 6.94 -5.57
CA ALA A 29 8.30 8.33 -5.16
C ALA A 29 7.94 9.26 -6.34
N HIS A 30 8.61 9.10 -7.49
CA HIS A 30 8.40 9.93 -8.67
C HIS A 30 7.21 9.46 -9.52
N LYS A 31 5.99 9.85 -9.12
CA LYS A 31 4.75 9.58 -9.87
C LYS A 31 4.35 10.75 -10.77
N THR A 32 3.83 10.45 -11.96
CA THR A 32 3.22 11.46 -12.85
C THR A 32 1.95 12.04 -12.23
N PHE A 33 1.58 13.27 -12.64
CA PHE A 33 0.40 13.97 -12.11
C PHE A 33 -0.91 13.19 -12.32
N ARG A 34 -1.10 12.56 -13.50
CA ARG A 34 -2.28 11.73 -13.80
C ARG A 34 -2.40 10.55 -12.83
N ILE A 35 -1.29 9.89 -12.50
CA ILE A 35 -1.28 8.78 -11.52
C ILE A 35 -1.60 9.32 -10.12
N LYS A 36 -1.01 10.45 -9.72
CA LYS A 36 -1.30 11.10 -8.42
C LYS A 36 -2.78 11.42 -8.27
N GLN A 37 -3.43 11.99 -9.30
CA GLN A 37 -4.87 12.24 -9.27
C GLN A 37 -5.70 10.96 -9.14
N LYS A 38 -5.35 9.91 -9.90
CA LYS A 38 -6.04 8.61 -9.80
C LYS A 38 -5.91 8.03 -8.38
N LEU A 39 -4.70 8.07 -7.79
CA LEU A 39 -4.45 7.59 -6.43
C LEU A 39 -5.25 8.40 -5.39
N ALA A 40 -5.25 9.73 -5.49
CA ALA A 40 -6.02 10.60 -4.61
C ALA A 40 -7.53 10.32 -4.70
N LYS A 41 -8.06 10.10 -5.91
CA LYS A 41 -9.46 9.71 -6.11
C LYS A 41 -9.77 8.35 -5.46
N LYS A 42 -8.89 7.36 -5.62
CA LYS A 42 -9.06 6.04 -5.00
C LYS A 42 -8.98 6.09 -3.48
N GLN A 43 -8.18 7.00 -2.92
CA GLN A 43 -8.15 7.23 -1.48
C GLN A 43 -9.46 7.87 -0.99
N ARG A 44 -9.95 8.92 -1.67
CA ARG A 44 -11.22 9.59 -1.34
C ARG A 44 -12.43 8.66 -1.43
N GLN A 45 -12.44 7.72 -2.38
CA GLN A 45 -13.52 6.73 -2.54
C GLN A 45 -13.55 5.70 -1.41
N ASN A 46 -12.43 5.44 -0.76
CA ASN A 46 -12.28 4.38 0.25
C ASN A 46 -12.76 4.79 1.65
N ARG A 47 -13.95 5.40 1.73
CA ARG A 47 -14.56 5.91 2.97
C ARG A 47 -15.80 5.08 3.37
N PRO A 48 -16.13 5.00 4.67
CA PRO A 48 -17.37 4.37 5.13
C PRO A 48 -18.59 5.18 4.68
N VAL A 49 -19.76 4.54 4.73
CA VAL A 49 -21.04 5.19 4.42
C VAL A 49 -21.41 6.16 5.56
N PRO A 50 -21.79 7.42 5.26
CA PRO A 50 -22.25 8.37 6.27
C PRO A 50 -23.48 7.87 7.05
N GLN A 51 -23.56 8.27 8.33
CA GLN A 51 -24.61 7.78 9.23
C GLN A 51 -26.02 8.19 8.80
N TRP A 52 -26.23 9.43 8.38
CA TRP A 52 -27.55 9.92 7.95
C TRP A 52 -28.11 9.14 6.75
N ILE A 53 -27.26 8.55 5.90
CA ILE A 53 -27.69 7.68 4.79
C ILE A 53 -28.31 6.40 5.34
N ARG A 54 -27.76 5.84 6.42
CA ARG A 54 -28.30 4.63 7.07
C ARG A 54 -29.66 4.88 7.71
N LEU A 55 -29.94 6.13 8.09
CA LEU A 55 -31.19 6.55 8.72
C LEU A 55 -32.29 6.93 7.71
N ARG A 56 -31.99 6.99 6.41
CA ARG A 56 -33.03 7.23 5.38
C ARG A 56 -33.96 6.02 5.26
N THR A 57 -35.26 6.29 5.29
CA THR A 57 -36.31 5.29 5.07
C THR A 57 -36.18 4.65 3.68
N GLY A 58 -36.43 3.34 3.58
CA GLY A 58 -36.36 2.58 2.31
C GLY A 58 -34.95 2.33 1.78
N ASN A 59 -33.90 2.58 2.57
CA ASN A 59 -32.52 2.35 2.14
C ASN A 59 -32.05 0.91 2.41
N THR A 60 -31.54 0.24 1.38
CA THR A 60 -30.96 -1.12 1.47
C THR A 60 -29.46 -1.13 1.75
N ILE A 61 -28.79 0.02 1.60
CA ILE A 61 -27.34 0.14 1.68
C ILE A 61 -26.89 0.24 3.15
N ARG A 62 -26.25 -0.82 3.67
CA ARG A 62 -25.71 -0.86 5.04
C ARG A 62 -24.23 -0.49 5.15
N TYR A 63 -23.42 -0.92 4.19
CA TYR A 63 -21.98 -0.68 4.15
C TYR A 63 -21.50 -0.42 2.71
N ASN A 64 -20.29 0.09 2.55
CA ASN A 64 -19.70 0.33 1.23
C ASN A 64 -19.09 -0.98 0.70
N SER A 65 -19.82 -1.68 -0.18
CA SER A 65 -19.37 -2.94 -0.80
C SER A 65 -18.12 -2.78 -1.66
N LYS A 66 -17.83 -1.55 -2.13
CA LYS A 66 -16.65 -1.23 -2.95
C LYS A 66 -15.46 -0.74 -2.11
N ARG A 67 -15.55 -0.77 -0.78
CA ARG A 67 -14.44 -0.41 0.11
C ARG A 67 -13.29 -1.39 -0.08
N ARG A 68 -12.06 -0.89 -0.07
CA ARG A 68 -10.86 -1.65 -0.42
C ARG A 68 -9.80 -1.61 0.68
N HIS A 69 -9.14 -2.73 0.95
CA HIS A 69 -7.96 -2.76 1.80
C HIS A 69 -6.68 -2.96 0.96
N TRP A 70 -5.64 -2.16 1.23
CA TRP A 70 -4.44 -2.10 0.39
C TRP A 70 -3.57 -3.36 0.43
N ARG A 71 -3.65 -4.15 1.51
CA ARG A 71 -2.97 -5.45 1.59
C ARG A 71 -3.71 -6.55 0.82
N ARG A 72 -5.05 -6.49 0.78
CA ARG A 72 -5.89 -7.57 0.21
C ARG A 72 -6.06 -7.43 -1.30
N THR A 73 -6.33 -6.24 -1.81
CA THR A 73 -6.61 -6.02 -3.24
C THR A 73 -5.82 -4.83 -3.79
N LYS A 74 -5.09 -5.06 -4.89
CA LYS A 74 -4.22 -4.06 -5.53
C LYS A 74 -4.99 -3.20 -6.54
N LEU A 75 -4.49 -2.00 -6.78
CA LEU A 75 -5.03 -1.09 -7.78
C LEU A 75 -4.43 -1.45 -9.13
N LYS A 76 -5.29 -1.70 -10.13
CA LYS A 76 -4.88 -1.86 -11.54
C LYS A 76 -4.80 -0.46 -12.16
N LEU A 77 -3.65 0.18 -12.08
CA LEU A 77 -3.43 1.58 -12.48
C LEU A 77 -2.31 1.73 -13.49
#